data_AF-A0AAD7AAE8-F1
#
_entry.id   AF-A0AAD7AAE8-F1
#
_cell.length_a   1.000
_cell.length_b   1.000
_cell.length_c   1.000
_cell.angle_alpha   90.00
_cell.angle_beta   90.00
_cell.angle_gamma   90.00
#
_symmetry.space_group_name_H-M   'P 1'
#
loop_
_entity.id
_entity.type
_entity.pdbx_description
1 polymer ?
#
loop_
_entity_poly.entity_id
_entity_poly.type
_entity_poly.pdbx_seq_one_letter_code
_entity_poly.pdbx_strand_id
1 'polypeptide(L)'
;MIEKYSQSLEVYQQFCNAQEFPAPHRLPASKELLCAFAAARVGEIVGGTARSTVPAVKVWHIIHNMSWKGGLCLHYTLKGVEKLVPTSSACEERPPVTKEMINQLERDLDLSSPEDAAVFAAACRAFWGQIRLGEILSDT
;
A
#
# COMPACT_ATOMS: atom_id res chain seq x y z
N MET A 1 -8.93 2.32 -12.64
CA MET A 1 -7.57 2.82 -12.36
C MET A 1 -7.56 4.26 -11.83
N ILE A 2 -8.47 5.15 -12.27
CA ILE A 2 -8.54 6.56 -11.83
C ILE A 2 -9.14 6.73 -10.43
N GLU A 3 -10.12 5.90 -10.04
CA GLU A 3 -10.85 6.03 -8.76
C GLU A 3 -9.98 5.90 -7.51
N LYS A 4 -8.95 5.04 -7.52
CA LYS A 4 -8.02 4.92 -6.38
C LYS A 4 -7.21 6.21 -6.17
N TYR A 5 -6.96 6.95 -7.25
CA TYR A 5 -6.26 8.22 -7.19
C TYR A 5 -7.19 9.36 -6.77
N SER A 6 -8.50 9.31 -7.04
CA SER A 6 -9.43 10.35 -6.60
C SER A 6 -9.56 10.37 -5.07
N GLN A 7 -9.80 9.22 -4.43
CA GLN A 7 -9.82 9.12 -2.97
C GLN A 7 -8.50 9.61 -2.36
N SER A 8 -7.37 9.20 -2.93
CA SER A 8 -6.05 9.60 -2.46
C SER A 8 -5.79 11.10 -2.61
N LEU A 9 -6.36 11.74 -3.64
CA LEU A 9 -6.28 13.18 -3.87
C LEU A 9 -7.19 13.96 -2.92
N GLU A 10 -8.34 13.42 -2.55
CA GLU A 10 -9.22 14.01 -1.53
C GLU A 10 -8.50 14.13 -0.19
N VAL A 11 -7.69 13.13 0.21
CA VAL A 11 -6.89 13.23 1.44
C VAL A 11 -5.85 14.37 1.36
N TYR A 12 -5.29 14.64 0.17
CA TYR A 12 -4.44 15.80 -0.03
C TYR A 12 -5.22 17.11 0.11
N GLN A 13 -6.42 17.20 -0.47
CA GLN A 13 -7.26 18.39 -0.34
C GLN A 13 -7.71 18.64 1.10
N GLN A 14 -8.03 17.59 1.85
CA GLN A 14 -8.35 17.64 3.28
C GLN A 14 -7.17 18.18 4.09
N PHE A 15 -5.94 17.71 3.81
CA PHE A 15 -4.74 18.28 4.41
C PHE A 15 -4.60 19.79 4.10
N CYS A 16 -4.76 20.18 2.83
CA CYS A 16 -4.69 21.60 2.46
C CYS A 16 -5.77 22.45 3.14
N ASN A 17 -6.97 21.90 3.33
CA ASN A 17 -8.04 22.55 4.10
C ASN A 17 -7.64 22.74 5.56
N ALA A 18 -7.10 21.68 6.20
CA ALA A 18 -6.70 21.72 7.61
C ALA A 18 -5.54 22.69 7.87
N GLN A 19 -4.67 22.90 6.89
CA GLN A 19 -3.58 23.87 6.95
C GLN A 19 -3.97 25.26 6.42
N GLU A 20 -5.26 25.49 6.17
CA GLU A 20 -5.84 26.77 5.72
C GLU A 20 -5.21 27.33 4.43
N PHE A 21 -4.65 26.47 3.57
CA PHE A 21 -4.12 26.90 2.28
C PHE A 21 -5.27 27.35 1.37
N PRO A 22 -5.21 28.56 0.78
CA PRO A 22 -6.21 29.01 -0.18
C PRO A 22 -6.27 28.05 -1.38
N ALA A 23 -7.49 27.76 -1.86
CA ALA A 23 -7.72 26.89 -3.02
C ALA A 23 -6.77 27.11 -4.22
N PRO A 24 -6.48 28.36 -4.67
CA PRO A 24 -5.60 28.59 -5.82
C PRO A 24 -4.14 28.21 -5.57
N HIS A 25 -3.71 28.03 -4.32
CA HIS A 25 -2.32 27.69 -3.96
C HIS A 25 -2.12 26.20 -3.66
N ARG A 26 -3.18 25.38 -3.75
CA ARG A 26 -3.11 23.94 -3.45
C ARG A 26 -2.56 23.13 -4.61
N LEU A 27 -2.97 23.48 -5.83
CA LEU A 27 -2.60 22.81 -7.07
C LEU A 27 -2.36 23.88 -8.14
N PRO A 28 -1.24 23.82 -8.88
CA PRO A 28 -0.15 22.85 -8.78
C PRO A 28 0.60 22.98 -7.45
N ALA A 29 0.94 21.84 -6.85
CA ALA A 29 1.56 21.80 -5.53
C ALA A 29 2.98 22.35 -5.60
N SER A 30 3.32 23.27 -4.69
CA SER A 30 4.70 23.73 -4.54
C SER A 30 5.57 22.64 -3.92
N LYS A 31 6.90 22.78 -4.05
CA LYS A 31 7.85 21.85 -3.44
C LYS A 31 7.68 21.82 -1.92
N GLU A 32 7.45 22.99 -1.32
CA GLU A 32 7.27 23.20 0.10
C GLU A 32 5.99 22.53 0.59
N LEU A 33 4.90 22.70 -0.15
CA LEU A 33 3.60 22.08 0.16
C LEU A 33 3.67 20.55 0.05
N LEU A 34 4.38 20.02 -0.95
CA LEU A 34 4.63 18.58 -1.07
C LEU A 34 5.46 18.03 0.09
N CYS A 35 6.55 18.72 0.47
CA CYS A 35 7.37 18.30 1.61
C CYS A 35 6.58 18.40 2.93
N ALA A 36 5.78 19.46 3.12
CA ALA A 36 4.91 19.62 4.29
C ALA A 36 3.84 18.53 4.38
N PHE A 37 3.18 18.22 3.25
CA PHE A 37 2.21 17.12 3.17
C PHE A 37 2.85 15.77 3.48
N ALA A 38 4.04 15.50 2.95
CA ALA A 38 4.76 14.26 3.24
C ALA A 38 5.14 14.16 4.73
N ALA A 39 5.62 15.26 5.32
CA ALA A 39 5.99 15.33 6.73
C ALA A 39 4.79 15.18 7.68
N ALA A 40 3.62 15.70 7.30
CA ALA A 40 2.40 15.59 8.09
C ALA A 40 1.91 14.13 8.26
N ARG A 41 2.41 13.20 7.45
CA ARG A 41 2.04 11.78 7.48
C ARG A 41 2.97 10.90 8.31
N VAL A 42 3.86 11.49 9.13
CA VAL A 42 4.64 10.70 10.11
C VAL A 42 3.70 9.88 10.98
N GLY A 43 3.96 8.57 11.06
CA GLY A 43 3.14 7.61 11.81
C GLY A 43 1.92 7.06 11.05
N GLU A 44 1.44 7.74 9.99
CA GLU A 44 0.41 7.18 9.10
C GLU A 44 0.99 6.21 8.07
N ILE A 45 2.30 6.28 7.81
CA ILE A 45 3.01 5.44 6.83
C ILE A 45 3.28 4.03 7.35
N VAL A 46 2.22 3.35 7.75
CA VAL A 46 2.26 1.98 8.27
C VAL A 46 1.52 1.07 7.32
N GLY A 47 2.20 0.04 6.82
CA GLY A 47 1.58 -1.04 6.05
C GLY A 47 1.00 -0.61 4.69
N GLY A 48 1.84 -0.40 3.68
CA GLY A 48 1.51 -0.40 2.24
C GLY A 48 0.60 0.74 1.72
N THR A 49 -0.36 1.21 2.50
CA THR A 49 -1.49 2.03 2.07
C THR A 49 -1.15 3.52 2.04
N ALA A 50 -0.21 3.96 2.87
CA ALA A 50 0.18 5.36 2.99
C ALA A 50 1.27 5.81 2.01
N ARG A 51 1.76 4.91 1.14
CA ARG A 51 2.57 5.27 -0.04
C ARG A 51 1.75 5.71 -1.26
N SER A 52 0.42 5.72 -1.16
CA SER A 52 -0.48 5.92 -2.31
C SER A 52 -0.84 7.38 -2.64
N THR A 53 -0.70 8.32 -1.69
CA THR A 53 -1.27 9.68 -1.83
C THR A 53 -0.38 10.67 -2.57
N VAL A 54 0.94 10.67 -2.36
CA VAL A 54 1.88 11.52 -3.13
C VAL A 54 1.86 11.18 -4.63
N PRO A 55 1.83 9.90 -5.04
CA PRO A 55 1.61 9.54 -6.44
C PRO A 55 0.30 10.09 -7.02
N ALA A 56 -0.79 10.17 -6.24
CA ALA A 56 -2.05 10.74 -6.71
C ALA A 56 -1.91 12.24 -7.06
N VAL A 57 -1.19 13.00 -6.23
CA VAL A 57 -0.87 14.41 -6.52
C VAL A 57 -0.02 14.51 -7.79
N LYS A 58 0.95 13.61 -7.98
CA LYS A 58 1.77 13.55 -9.20
C LYS A 58 0.93 13.24 -10.45
N VAL A 59 0.02 12.27 -10.36
CA VAL A 59 -0.90 11.91 -11.45
C VAL A 59 -1.78 13.11 -11.82
N TRP A 60 -2.28 13.87 -10.83
CA TRP A 60 -3.03 15.10 -11.11
C TRP A 60 -2.20 16.10 -11.94
N HIS A 61 -0.92 16.30 -11.61
CA HIS A 61 -0.04 17.19 -12.37
C HIS A 61 0.17 16.70 -13.80
N ILE A 62 0.36 15.39 -13.99
CA ILE A 62 0.53 14.78 -15.32
C ILE A 62 -0.74 14.98 -16.17
N ILE A 63 -1.92 14.70 -15.61
CA ILE A 63 -3.21 14.83 -16.31
C ILE A 63 -3.46 16.28 -16.74
N HIS A 64 -3.12 17.26 -15.89
CA HIS A 64 -3.35 18.68 -16.17
C HIS A 64 -2.16 19.35 -16.89
N ASN A 65 -1.16 18.55 -17.32
CA ASN A 65 0.05 19.03 -17.97
C ASN A 65 0.80 20.12 -17.18
N MET A 66 0.77 20.02 -15.85
CA MET A 66 1.42 20.93 -14.92
C MET A 66 2.80 20.41 -14.50
N SER A 67 3.74 21.32 -14.28
CA SER A 67 5.09 20.95 -13.86
C SER A 67 5.10 20.29 -12.47
N TRP A 68 5.63 19.07 -12.38
CA TRP A 68 5.83 18.36 -11.12
C TRP A 68 7.06 18.89 -10.38
N LYS A 69 6.86 19.44 -9.18
CA LYS A 69 7.93 20.03 -8.35
C LYS A 69 8.48 19.09 -7.27
N GLY A 70 8.16 17.79 -7.33
CA GLY A 70 8.72 16.81 -6.40
C GLY A 70 10.16 16.45 -6.78
N GLY A 71 11.12 17.03 -6.05
CA GLY A 71 12.56 16.78 -6.19
C GLY A 71 13.18 16.13 -4.95
N LEU A 72 14.49 16.35 -4.76
CA LEU A 72 15.26 15.74 -3.66
C LEU A 72 14.69 16.00 -2.26
N CYS A 73 14.14 17.20 -2.00
CA CYS A 73 13.48 17.50 -0.71
C CYS A 73 12.40 16.48 -0.40
N LEU A 74 11.47 16.29 -1.33
CA LEU A 74 10.36 15.37 -1.13
C LEU A 74 10.84 13.94 -0.93
N HIS A 75 11.86 13.52 -1.68
CA HIS A 75 12.47 12.20 -1.53
C HIS A 75 13.06 12.00 -0.12
N TYR A 76 13.87 12.95 0.36
CA TYR A 76 14.46 12.86 1.69
C TYR A 76 13.44 13.00 2.81
N THR A 77 12.43 13.85 2.64
CA THR A 77 11.31 13.95 3.58
C THR A 77 10.58 12.62 3.70
N LEU A 78 10.20 11.98 2.60
CA LEU A 78 9.55 10.67 2.62
C LEU A 78 10.42 9.61 3.31
N LYS A 79 11.72 9.60 3.03
CA LYS A 79 12.66 8.68 3.69
C LYS A 79 12.80 8.96 5.20
N GLY A 80 12.77 10.22 5.60
CA GLY A 80 12.75 10.62 7.02
C GLY A 80 11.47 10.19 7.71
N VAL A 81 10.33 10.40 7.05
CA VAL A 81 9.01 9.98 7.52
C VAL A 81 8.96 8.48 7.73
N GLU A 82 9.43 7.67 6.76
CA GLU A 82 9.52 6.21 6.88
C GLU A 82 10.39 5.77 8.08
N LYS A 83 11.48 6.50 8.38
CA LYS A 83 12.33 6.20 9.55
C LYS A 83 11.73 6.60 10.89
N LEU A 84 10.84 7.59 10.91
CA LEU A 84 10.18 8.07 12.13
C LEU A 84 8.94 7.24 12.48
N VAL A 85 8.54 6.31 11.62
CA VAL A 85 7.45 5.38 11.92
C VAL A 85 7.84 4.54 13.14
N PRO A 86 7.05 4.57 14.23
CA PRO A 86 7.39 3.84 15.45
C PRO A 86 7.42 2.34 15.17
N THR A 87 8.37 1.62 15.78
CA THR A 87 8.48 0.16 15.65
C THR A 87 7.23 -0.57 16.12
N SER A 88 6.46 0.01 17.04
CA SER A 88 5.15 -0.51 17.48
C SER A 88 4.10 -0.53 16.37
N SER A 89 4.33 0.21 15.30
CA SER A 89 3.46 0.26 14.12
C SER A 89 4.04 -0.53 12.94
N ALA A 90 5.27 -1.04 13.04
CA ALA A 90 5.73 -2.05 12.10
C ALA A 90 4.92 -3.33 12.35
N CYS A 91 4.12 -3.74 11.36
CA CYS A 91 3.45 -5.03 11.40
C CYS A 91 4.55 -6.09 11.51
N GLU A 92 4.51 -6.90 12.57
CA GLU A 92 5.44 -8.02 12.72
C GLU A 92 5.40 -8.87 11.46
N GLU A 93 6.56 -9.33 11.01
CA GLU A 93 6.64 -10.24 9.88
C GLU A 93 5.77 -11.46 10.19
N ARG A 94 4.82 -11.76 9.29
CA ARG A 94 3.97 -12.94 9.46
C ARG A 94 4.88 -14.17 9.47
N PRO A 95 4.71 -15.11 10.42
CA PRO A 95 5.50 -16.32 10.43
C PRO A 95 5.33 -17.06 9.11
N PRO A 96 6.40 -17.71 8.61
CA PRO A 96 6.31 -18.48 7.38
C PRO A 96 5.34 -19.65 7.56
N VAL A 97 4.67 -20.04 6.47
CA VAL A 97 3.98 -21.33 6.43
C VAL A 97 5.04 -22.43 6.52
N THR A 98 4.85 -23.39 7.41
CA THR A 98 5.80 -24.49 7.62
C THR A 98 5.31 -25.79 7.00
N LYS A 99 6.21 -26.75 6.81
CA LYS A 99 5.85 -28.09 6.31
C LYS A 99 4.89 -28.79 7.28
N GLU A 100 5.04 -28.55 8.57
CA GLU A 100 4.18 -29.08 9.63
C GLU A 100 2.74 -28.61 9.45
N MET A 101 2.53 -27.35 9.04
CA MET A 101 1.19 -26.82 8.73
C MET A 101 0.57 -27.52 7.52
N ILE A 102 1.36 -27.84 6.49
CA ILE A 102 0.88 -28.61 5.32
C ILE A 102 0.53 -30.05 5.71
N ASN A 103 1.37 -30.71 6.50
CA ASN A 103 1.10 -32.06 7.00
C ASN A 103 -0.13 -32.10 7.92
N GLN A 104 -0.39 -31.02 8.67
CA GLN A 104 -1.60 -30.91 9.47
C GLN A 104 -2.83 -30.76 8.57
N LEU A 105 -2.75 -29.94 7.52
CA LEU A 105 -3.81 -29.79 6.53
C LEU A 105 -4.19 -31.13 5.88
N GLU A 106 -3.20 -31.97 5.55
CA GLU A 106 -3.40 -33.31 4.98
C GLU A 106 -4.19 -34.24 5.91
N ARG A 107 -3.96 -34.13 7.23
CA ARG A 107 -4.59 -34.99 8.24
C ARG A 107 -6.03 -34.58 8.54
N ASP A 108 -6.28 -33.27 8.49
CA ASP A 108 -7.54 -32.69 8.94
C ASP A 108 -8.57 -32.57 7.79
N LEU A 109 -8.13 -32.65 6.52
CA LEU A 109 -8.98 -32.63 5.33
C LEU A 109 -9.40 -34.04 4.88
N ASP A 110 -10.62 -34.19 4.37
CA ASP A 110 -11.06 -35.43 3.73
C ASP A 110 -10.68 -35.43 2.24
N LEU A 111 -9.54 -36.07 1.90
CA LEU A 111 -9.08 -36.16 0.52
C LEU A 111 -9.99 -37.01 -0.39
N SER A 112 -11.02 -37.65 0.15
CA SER A 112 -12.08 -38.31 -0.63
C SER A 112 -13.10 -37.30 -1.15
N SER A 113 -13.23 -36.14 -0.49
CA SER A 113 -14.04 -35.03 -0.93
C SER A 113 -13.29 -34.22 -2.00
N PRO A 114 -13.90 -33.95 -3.16
CA PRO A 114 -13.25 -33.19 -4.24
C PRO A 114 -12.93 -31.75 -3.83
N GLU A 115 -13.68 -31.17 -2.89
CA GLU A 115 -13.48 -29.81 -2.40
C GLU A 115 -12.23 -29.71 -1.52
N ASP A 116 -12.13 -30.59 -0.52
CA ASP A 116 -11.00 -30.69 0.39
C ASP A 116 -9.72 -31.07 -0.35
N ALA A 117 -9.81 -31.99 -1.31
CA ALA A 117 -8.69 -32.35 -2.18
C ALA A 117 -8.19 -31.16 -3.00
N ALA A 118 -9.09 -30.30 -3.51
CA ALA A 118 -8.72 -29.10 -4.25
C ALA A 118 -8.03 -28.06 -3.35
N VAL A 119 -8.52 -27.86 -2.12
CA VAL A 119 -7.89 -26.98 -1.12
C VAL A 119 -6.49 -27.47 -0.78
N PHE A 120 -6.32 -28.77 -0.52
CA PHE A 120 -5.02 -29.35 -0.22
C PHE A 120 -4.04 -29.22 -1.40
N ALA A 121 -4.49 -29.49 -2.63
CA ALA A 121 -3.68 -29.33 -3.82
C ALA A 121 -3.23 -27.87 -4.04
N ALA A 122 -4.13 -26.90 -3.83
CA ALA A 122 -3.80 -25.49 -3.91
C ALA A 122 -2.78 -25.07 -2.85
N ALA A 123 -2.94 -25.52 -1.60
CA ALA A 123 -1.99 -25.27 -0.52
C ALA A 123 -0.61 -25.85 -0.82
N CYS A 124 -0.54 -27.11 -1.29
CA CYS A 124 0.71 -27.74 -1.71
C CYS A 124 1.38 -26.99 -2.85
N ARG A 125 0.61 -26.55 -3.85
CA ARG A 125 1.16 -25.82 -4.99
C ARG A 125 1.67 -24.44 -4.60
N ALA A 126 0.97 -23.74 -3.71
CA ALA A 126 1.44 -22.47 -3.14
C ALA A 126 2.74 -22.66 -2.35
N PHE A 127 2.78 -23.68 -1.49
CA PHE A 127 3.93 -23.96 -0.63
C PHE A 127 5.16 -24.43 -1.40
N TRP A 128 5.05 -25.45 -2.26
CA TRP A 128 6.20 -25.99 -2.99
C TRP A 128 6.57 -25.16 -4.23
N GLY A 129 5.57 -24.52 -4.85
CA GLY A 129 5.79 -23.65 -6.00
C GLY A 129 6.24 -22.25 -5.62
N GLN A 130 6.16 -21.86 -4.33
CA GLN A 130 6.41 -20.49 -3.86
C GLN A 130 5.59 -19.45 -4.66
N ILE A 131 4.34 -19.80 -4.99
CA ILE A 131 3.41 -18.97 -5.75
C ILE A 131 2.31 -18.41 -4.85
N ARG A 132 1.74 -17.28 -5.24
CA ARG A 132 0.66 -16.65 -4.46
C ARG A 132 -0.64 -17.43 -4.65
N LEU A 133 -1.45 -17.56 -3.61
CA LEU A 133 -2.76 -18.24 -3.72
C LEU A 133 -3.66 -17.58 -4.78
N GLY A 134 -3.61 -16.26 -4.93
CA GLY A 134 -4.34 -15.54 -5.98
C GLY A 134 -3.85 -15.80 -7.42
N GLU A 135 -2.74 -16.54 -7.60
CA GLU A 135 -2.30 -17.02 -8.92
C GLU A 135 -2.83 -18.44 -9.20
N ILE A 136 -3.28 -19.16 -8.17
CA ILE A 136 -3.82 -20.52 -8.25
C ILE A 136 -5.35 -20.48 -8.29
N LEU A 137 -5.94 -19.64 -7.45
CA LEU A 137 -7.37 -19.50 -7.26
C LEU A 137 -7.86 -18.34 -8.13
N SER A 138 -8.87 -18.59 -8.95
CA SER A 138 -9.53 -17.54 -9.71
C SER A 138 -10.36 -16.66 -8.78
N ASP A 139 -10.30 -15.34 -8.98
CA ASP A 139 -11.24 -14.39 -8.36
C ASP A 139 -12.64 -14.70 -8.92
N THR A 140 -13.44 -15.45 -8.15
CA THR A 140 -14.81 -15.81 -8.49
C THR A 140 -15.78 -14.98 -7.68
#